data_AF-A0A3C1YUH3-F1
#
_entry.id   AF-A0A3C1YUH3-F1
#
_cell.length_a   1.000
_cell.length_b   1.000
_cell.length_c   1.000
_cell.angle_alpha   90.00
_cell.angle_beta   90.00
_cell.angle_gamma   90.00
#
_symmetry.space_group_name_H-M   'P 1'
#
loop_
_entity.id
_entity.type
_entity.pdbx_description
1 polymer ?
#
loop_
_entity_poly.entity_id
_entity_poly.type
_entity_poly.pdbx_seq_one_letter_code
_entity_poly.pdbx_strand_id
1 'polypeptide(L)' 'FADGGYFSRPSDVIKGIVRQEKSLYGFGIGARIETGLGIMNISYALGQGDSFSNGKIHVGIINEF' A
#
# COMPACT_ATOMS: atom_id res chain seq x y z
N PHE A 1 1.34 -1.56 -11.78
CA PHE A 1 0.26 -2.29 -11.09
C PHE A 1 -0.86 -1.31 -10.77
N ALA A 2 -2.08 -1.83 -10.65
CA ALA A 2 -3.25 -1.10 -10.17
C ALA A 2 -3.90 -1.95 -9.07
N ASP A 3 -4.26 -1.32 -7.97
CA ASP A 3 -4.80 -2.00 -6.79
C ASP A 3 -6.00 -1.25 -6.22
N GLY A 4 -6.84 -1.99 -5.51
CA GLY A 4 -8.05 -1.50 -4.86
C GLY A 4 -8.21 -2.15 -3.50
N GLY A 5 -8.75 -1.40 -2.55
CA GLY A 5 -8.99 -1.86 -1.19
C GLY A 5 -10.32 -1.35 -0.66
N TYR A 6 -10.88 -2.03 0.32
CA TYR A 6 -12.05 -1.57 1.04
C TYR A 6 -11.88 -1.90 2.51
N PHE A 7 -12.27 -0.97 3.38
CA PHE A 7 -12.40 -1.27 4.80
C PHE A 7 -13.78 -0.84 5.30
N SER A 8 -14.30 -1.60 6.25
CA SER A 8 -15.50 -1.29 7.01
C SER A 8 -15.21 -1.52 8.48
N ARG A 9 -15.48 -0.49 9.28
CA ARG A 9 -15.42 -0.53 10.73
C ARG A 9 -16.83 -0.25 11.26
N PRO A 10 -17.50 -1.23 11.87
CA PRO A 10 -18.81 -1.03 12.46
C PRO A 10 -18.74 -0.04 13.63
N SER A 11 -19.87 0.56 13.96
CA SER A 11 -19.98 1.42 15.14
C SER A 11 -19.92 0.59 16.43
N ASP A 12 -19.26 1.12 17.46
CA ASP A 12 -19.25 0.59 18.81
C ASP A 12 -19.54 1.73 19.78
N VAL A 13 -20.75 1.74 20.34
CA VAL A 13 -21.24 2.82 21.22
C VAL A 13 -20.46 2.86 22.54
N ILE A 14 -20.06 1.70 23.08
CA ILE A 14 -19.34 1.62 24.36
C ILE A 14 -17.93 2.20 24.19
N LYS A 15 -17.32 1.98 23.03
CA LYS A 15 -15.97 2.50 22.70
C LYS A 15 -16.00 3.87 22.02
N GLY A 16 -17.17 4.48 21.82
CA GLY A 16 -17.31 5.76 21.12
C GLY A 16 -16.88 5.72 19.65
N ILE A 17 -16.90 4.55 19.02
CA ILE A 17 -16.47 4.37 17.62
C ILE A 17 -17.68 4.61 16.70
N VAL A 18 -17.58 5.61 15.84
CA VAL A 18 -18.52 5.81 14.73
C VAL A 18 -18.24 4.84 13.58
N ARG A 19 -19.30 4.46 12.85
CA ARG A 19 -19.17 3.64 11.63
C ARG A 19 -18.27 4.35 10.63
N GLN A 20 -17.32 3.63 10.07
CA GLN A 20 -16.43 4.13 9.02
C GLN A 20 -16.34 3.10 7.91
N GLU A 21 -16.48 3.54 6.67
CA GLU A 21 -16.25 2.68 5.52
C GLU A 21 -15.67 3.51 4.39
N LYS A 22 -14.76 2.91 3.63
CA LYS A 22 -14.13 3.60 2.49
C LYS A 22 -13.58 2.59 1.50
N SER A 23 -13.81 2.88 0.22
CA SER A 23 -13.08 2.27 -0.89
C SER A 23 -11.83 3.07 -1.20
N LEU A 24 -10.73 2.36 -1.40
CA LEU A 24 -9.41 2.88 -1.72
C LEU A 24 -8.99 2.34 -3.09
N TYR A 25 -8.20 3.12 -3.80
CA TYR A 25 -7.57 2.70 -5.05
C TYR A 25 -6.18 3.31 -5.15
N GLY A 26 -5.32 2.63 -5.90
CA GLY A 26 -3.93 3.01 -6.09
C GLY A 26 -3.40 2.56 -7.44
N PHE A 27 -2.39 3.30 -7.92
CA PHE A 27 -1.64 2.97 -9.11
C PHE A 27 -0.15 3.11 -8.82
N GLY A 28 0.66 2.20 -9.33
CA GLY A 28 2.09 2.27 -9.13
C GLY A 28 2.89 1.59 -10.22
N ILE A 29 4.19 1.89 -10.20
CA ILE A 29 5.20 1.22 -11.02
C ILE A 29 6.22 0.59 -10.07
N GLY A 30 6.71 -0.59 -10.44
CA GLY A 30 7.71 -1.28 -9.65
C GLY A 30 8.62 -2.12 -10.49
N ALA A 31 9.78 -2.42 -9.93
CA ALA A 31 10.78 -3.29 -10.49
C ALA A 31 11.17 -4.37 -9.48
N ARG A 32 11.52 -5.54 -10.01
CA ARG A 32 12.10 -6.63 -9.27
C ARG A 32 13.51 -6.85 -9.82
N ILE A 33 14.50 -6.84 -8.94
CA ILE A 33 15.92 -6.89 -9.28
C ILE A 33 16.52 -8.08 -8.56
N GLU A 34 17.13 -8.98 -9.31
CA GLU A 34 17.94 -10.05 -8.73
C GLU A 34 19.30 -9.48 -8.33
N THR A 35 19.68 -9.69 -7.07
CA THR A 35 20.94 -9.21 -6.50
C THR A 35 21.66 -10.37 -5.79
N GLY A 36 22.94 -10.19 -5.44
CA GLY A 36 23.65 -11.16 -4.62
C GLY A 36 23.06 -11.36 -3.21
N LEU A 37 22.18 -10.46 -2.77
CA LEU A 37 21.47 -10.53 -1.49
C LEU A 37 20.05 -11.12 -1.63
N GLY A 38 19.69 -11.66 -2.79
CA GLY A 38 18.34 -12.15 -3.10
C GLY A 38 17.55 -11.19 -3.99
N ILE A 39 16.21 -11.35 -3.99
CA ILE A 39 15.31 -10.61 -4.87
C ILE A 39 14.88 -9.31 -4.19
N MET A 40 15.38 -8.17 -4.71
CA MET A 40 14.97 -6.84 -4.28
C MET A 40 13.73 -6.39 -5.07
N ASN A 41 12.75 -5.82 -4.38
CA ASN A 41 11.56 -5.21 -4.95
C ASN A 41 11.57 -3.73 -4.58
N ILE A 42 11.39 -2.85 -5.57
CA ILE A 42 11.21 -1.42 -5.37
C ILE A 42 9.99 -0.96 -6.15
N SER A 43 9.13 -0.16 -5.53
CA SER A 43 7.99 0.45 -6.22
C SER A 43 7.70 1.86 -5.76
N TYR A 44 7.09 2.63 -6.65
CA TYR A 44 6.50 3.94 -6.38
C TYR A 44 5.01 3.88 -6.69
N ALA A 45 4.18 4.31 -5.74
CA ALA A 45 2.73 4.24 -5.85
C ALA A 45 2.04 5.55 -5.43
N LEU A 46 0.95 5.87 -6.11
CA LEU A 46 0.04 6.96 -5.81
C LEU A 46 -1.30 6.36 -5.37
N GLY A 47 -1.71 6.70 -4.15
CA GLY A 47 -3.04 6.40 -3.64
C GLY A 47 -4.03 7.54 -3.90
N GLN A 48 -5.29 7.32 -3.54
CA GLN A 48 -6.33 8.34 -3.65
C GLN A 48 -5.95 9.63 -2.89
N GLY A 49 -5.83 10.74 -3.63
CA GLY A 49 -5.50 12.06 -3.08
C GLY A 49 -4.01 12.38 -3.02
N ASP A 50 -3.14 11.45 -3.43
CA ASP A 50 -1.70 11.71 -3.55
C ASP A 50 -1.41 12.56 -4.81
N SER A 51 -0.53 13.55 -4.66
CA SER A 51 0.20 14.20 -5.74
C SER A 51 1.45 13.41 -6.11
N PHE A 52 2.07 13.75 -7.24
CA PHE A 52 3.33 13.12 -7.63
C PHE A 52 4.48 13.35 -6.61
N SER A 53 4.41 14.36 -5.75
CA SER A 53 5.45 14.65 -4.76
C SER A 53 5.25 13.97 -3.40
N ASN A 54 4.08 13.37 -3.15
CA ASN A 54 3.75 12.72 -1.88
C ASN A 54 3.36 11.23 -2.04
N GLY A 55 3.68 10.63 -3.18
CA GLY A 55 3.55 9.20 -3.38
C GLY A 55 4.47 8.40 -2.46
N LYS A 56 4.27 7.09 -2.45
CA LYS A 56 4.87 6.18 -1.47
C LYS A 56 5.87 5.27 -2.17
N ILE A 57 7.05 5.12 -1.57
CA ILE A 57 8.07 4.17 -2.01
C ILE A 57 7.98 2.93 -1.15
N HIS A 58 7.87 1.76 -1.76
CA HIS A 58 7.95 0.48 -1.05
C HIS A 58 9.25 -0.23 -1.47
N VAL A 59 10.01 -0.69 -0.48
CA VAL A 59 11.24 -1.45 -0.69
C VAL A 59 11.12 -2.75 0.09
N GLY A 60 11.44 -3.87 -0.55
CA GLY A 60 11.47 -5.18 0.09
C GLY A 60 12.61 -6.02 -0.46
N ILE A 61 13.15 -6.91 0.37
CA ILE A 61 14.10 -7.93 -0.05
C ILE A 61 13.57 -9.28 0.38
N ILE A 62 13.54 -10.23 -0.56
CA ILE A 62 13.20 -11.63 -0.29
C ILE A 62 14.50 -12.41 -0.41
N ASN A 63 14.83 -13.12 0.65
CA ASN A 63 16.05 -13.88 0.78
C ASN A 63 15.73 -15.20 1.51
N GLU A 64 16.40 -16.29 1.14
CA GLU A 64 16.21 -17.66 1.66
C GLU A 64 17.36 -18.16 2.56
N PHE A 65 18.25 -17.28 3.03
CA PHE A 65 19.39 -17.65 3.90
C PHE A 65 19.01 -17.80 5.38
#